data_AF-A0AAU7XBH8-F1
#
_entry.id   AF-A0AAU7XBH8-F1
#
_cell.length_a   1.000
_cell.length_b   1.000
_cell.length_c   1.000
_cell.angle_alpha   90.00
_cell.angle_beta   90.00
_cell.angle_gamma   90.00
#
_symmetry.space_group_name_H-M   'P 1'
#
loop_
_entity.id
_entity.type
_entity.pdbx_description
1 polymer ?
#
loop_
_entity_poly.entity_id
_entity_poly.type
_entity_poly.pdbx_seq_one_letter_code
_entity_poly.pdbx_strand_id
1 'polypeptide(L)'
;MISGRDALASIEQAIAEARNNEARFDADMSKRTAEAEQLRAAQADAYRALARLKLDDIAQAEMVDQLDRTERQVRALIDKSRQALQSVSERRAAAVKAVNDAEAARRVAVDARNAAIAARDAKHAERATANSSNTAVQTAMERVARADKIAAESDKKADQAEADRDQKKKPYEADPLFMYLWRSGFGTSAYRAGNIARFFDRKVANLVGFVDARANYAMLIEIPLRLREHANRAVVELEEAKAALAALDAEIFKAAGGAALDEAVAKAEADEAAADEAVDKANAALAALDAERDHSTGPWGRASDEPERQALDILADGLARQNLDRLYQDALATPTPQDERIVEELKDLARRIGETDRAIVDLRTEARELGRRRTELEQARDEFRTAGYDRPNTGFINENMLGSIIGGIIGGMLSNADFWRWLGDNRRNWPGSGGGFGGDIFGGSHFPPSGGSNGSGGGFGGGGGFDTGGGFGGGGGFDTGGGFGGGGDDRNTGGGF
;
A
#
# COMPACT_ATOMS: atom_id res chain seq x y z
N MET A 1 15.26 -6.44 -11.99
CA MET A 1 13.89 -6.39 -11.41
C MET A 1 14.06 -5.65 -10.11
N ILE A 2 13.16 -4.73 -9.81
CA ILE A 2 13.28 -3.83 -8.68
C ILE A 2 12.22 -4.19 -7.63
N SER A 3 12.56 -4.14 -6.34
CA SER A 3 11.58 -4.35 -5.29
C SER A 3 10.64 -3.14 -5.19
N GLY A 4 9.45 -3.33 -4.61
CA GLY A 4 8.54 -2.21 -4.35
C GLY A 4 9.14 -1.11 -3.48
N ARG A 5 10.04 -1.48 -2.55
CA ARG A 5 10.76 -0.52 -1.71
C ARG A 5 11.79 0.29 -2.50
N ASP A 6 12.57 -0.36 -3.35
CA ASP A 6 13.56 0.32 -4.19
C ASP A 6 12.87 1.22 -5.22
N ALA A 7 11.69 0.82 -5.72
CA ALA A 7 10.86 1.65 -6.58
C ALA A 7 10.36 2.91 -5.83
N LEU A 8 9.86 2.76 -4.61
CA LEU A 8 9.47 3.89 -3.75
C LEU A 8 10.67 4.82 -3.48
N ALA A 9 11.83 4.26 -3.15
CA ALA A 9 13.06 5.02 -2.90
C ALA A 9 13.50 5.82 -4.14
N SER A 10 13.28 5.28 -5.35
CA SER A 10 13.57 5.98 -6.61
C SER A 10 12.63 7.18 -6.83
N ILE A 11 11.35 7.05 -6.46
CA ILE A 11 10.38 8.15 -6.52
C ILE A 11 10.75 9.24 -5.49
N GLU A 12 11.07 8.83 -4.26
CA GLU A 12 11.49 9.74 -3.19
C GLU A 12 12.76 10.52 -3.58
N GLN A 13 13.76 9.84 -4.16
CA GLN A 13 14.97 10.48 -4.65
C GLN A 13 14.66 11.52 -5.75
N ALA A 14 13.80 11.19 -6.69
CA ALA A 14 13.43 12.10 -7.77
C ALA A 14 12.67 13.34 -7.25
N ILE A 15 11.81 13.17 -6.25
CA ILE A 15 11.16 14.28 -5.54
C ILE A 15 12.22 15.16 -4.85
N ALA A 16 13.19 14.56 -4.16
CA ALA A 16 14.28 15.29 -3.51
C ALA A 16 15.14 16.07 -4.52
N GLU A 17 15.47 15.47 -5.67
CA GLU A 17 16.18 16.13 -6.77
C GLU A 17 15.37 17.31 -7.34
N ALA A 18 14.07 17.14 -7.57
CA ALA A 18 13.18 18.22 -8.01
C ALA A 18 13.17 19.38 -7.01
N ARG A 19 13.07 19.10 -5.70
CA ARG A 19 13.11 20.12 -4.63
C ARG A 19 14.45 20.87 -4.60
N ASN A 20 15.57 20.17 -4.81
CA ASN A 20 16.89 20.79 -4.89
C ASN A 20 17.02 21.70 -6.12
N ASN A 21 16.44 21.31 -7.25
CA ASN A 21 16.42 22.13 -8.46
C ASN A 21 15.54 23.38 -8.29
N GLU A 22 14.39 23.28 -7.62
CA GLU A 22 13.58 24.45 -7.24
C GLU A 22 14.38 25.43 -6.37
N ALA A 23 15.12 24.93 -5.37
CA ALA A 23 15.96 25.78 -4.53
C ALA A 23 17.07 26.49 -5.33
N ARG A 24 17.62 25.84 -6.38
CA ARG A 24 18.56 26.47 -7.31
C ARG A 24 17.89 27.56 -8.12
N PHE A 25 16.70 27.32 -8.67
CA PHE A 25 15.94 28.34 -9.40
C PHE A 25 15.60 29.54 -8.52
N ASP A 26 15.21 29.33 -7.26
CA ASP A 26 14.93 30.41 -6.32
C ASP A 26 16.20 31.25 -6.01
N ALA A 27 17.36 30.58 -5.87
CA ALA A 27 18.65 31.25 -5.68
C ALA A 27 19.08 32.07 -6.92
N ASP A 28 18.91 31.50 -8.11
CA ASP A 28 19.21 32.18 -9.37
C ASP A 28 18.27 33.37 -9.61
N MET A 29 16.97 33.20 -9.33
CA MET A 29 15.98 34.29 -9.39
C MET A 29 16.34 35.42 -8.43
N SER A 30 16.74 35.10 -7.19
CA SER A 30 17.18 36.09 -6.20
C SER A 30 18.41 36.87 -6.66
N LYS A 31 19.36 36.18 -7.30
CA LYS A 31 20.56 36.80 -7.89
C LYS A 31 20.21 37.74 -9.05
N ARG A 32 19.35 37.31 -9.97
CA ARG A 32 18.90 38.14 -11.10
C ARG A 32 18.08 39.34 -10.67
N THR A 33 17.25 39.19 -9.63
CA THR A 33 16.49 40.29 -9.05
C THR A 33 17.42 41.35 -8.45
N ALA A 34 18.47 40.92 -7.73
CA ALA A 34 19.50 41.83 -7.22
C ALA A 34 20.28 42.55 -8.34
N GLU A 35 20.55 41.85 -9.46
CA GLU A 35 21.16 42.46 -10.65
C GLU A 35 20.24 43.52 -11.28
N ALA A 36 18.94 43.22 -11.41
CA ALA A 36 17.95 44.18 -11.91
C ALA A 36 17.83 45.42 -11.02
N GLU A 37 17.86 45.26 -9.69
CA GLU A 37 17.91 46.38 -8.73
C GLU A 37 19.13 47.28 -8.94
N GLN A 38 20.32 46.69 -9.11
CA GLN A 38 21.56 47.44 -9.36
C GLN A 38 21.51 48.19 -10.69
N LEU A 39 20.98 47.57 -11.74
CA LEU A 39 20.82 48.20 -13.05
C LEU A 39 19.83 49.38 -13.01
N ARG A 40 18.71 49.22 -12.30
CA ARG A 40 17.72 50.30 -12.11
C ARG A 40 18.29 51.46 -11.29
N ALA A 41 19.12 51.19 -10.28
CA ALA A 41 19.82 52.23 -9.54
C ALA A 41 20.80 53.02 -10.45
N ALA A 42 21.59 52.33 -11.28
CA ALA A 42 22.46 52.97 -12.26
C ALA A 42 21.68 53.80 -13.29
N GLN A 43 20.50 53.32 -13.72
CA GLN A 43 19.63 54.05 -14.63
C GLN A 43 19.12 55.35 -14.00
N ALA A 44 18.73 55.32 -12.71
CA ALA A 44 18.33 56.52 -11.98
C ALA A 44 19.49 57.52 -11.87
N ASP A 45 20.72 57.07 -11.63
CA ASP A 45 21.91 57.92 -11.59
C ASP A 45 22.21 58.58 -12.94
N ALA A 46 22.05 57.85 -14.05
CA ALA A 46 22.21 58.40 -15.39
C ALA A 46 21.15 59.46 -15.70
N TYR A 47 19.89 59.25 -15.29
CA TYR A 47 18.85 60.28 -15.40
C TYR A 47 19.14 61.52 -14.52
N ARG A 48 19.69 61.34 -13.32
CA ARG A 48 20.17 62.47 -12.48
C ARG A 48 21.28 63.26 -13.17
N ALA A 49 22.21 62.57 -13.84
CA ALA A 49 23.28 63.23 -14.60
C ALA A 49 22.71 64.07 -15.76
N LEU A 50 21.71 63.54 -16.46
CA LEU A 50 21.00 64.25 -17.54
C LEU A 50 20.24 65.48 -17.00
N ALA A 51 19.58 65.34 -15.84
CA ALA A 51 18.86 66.42 -15.16
C ALA A 51 19.78 67.60 -14.80
N ARG A 52 20.98 67.31 -14.31
CA ARG A 52 22.00 68.33 -13.97
C ARG A 52 22.49 69.12 -15.19
N LEU A 53 22.41 68.54 -16.38
CA LEU A 53 22.87 69.18 -17.62
C LEU A 53 21.78 70.04 -18.28
N LYS A 54 20.50 69.73 -18.06
CA LYS A 54 19.39 70.28 -18.85
C LYS A 54 18.36 71.10 -18.07
N LEU A 55 18.31 70.98 -16.74
CA LEU A 55 17.34 71.70 -15.91
C LEU A 55 17.98 72.88 -15.16
N ASP A 56 17.22 73.95 -14.98
CA ASP A 56 17.59 75.07 -14.11
C ASP A 56 17.59 74.63 -12.63
N ASP A 57 18.42 75.27 -11.79
CA ASP A 57 18.71 74.87 -10.40
C ASP A 57 17.46 74.55 -9.54
N ILE A 58 16.36 75.29 -9.72
CA ILE A 58 15.11 75.10 -8.97
C ILE A 58 14.36 73.84 -9.44
N ALA A 59 14.23 73.64 -10.75
CA ALA A 59 13.58 72.46 -11.32
C ALA A 59 14.41 71.19 -11.08
N GLN A 60 15.73 71.33 -11.04
CA GLN A 60 16.68 70.27 -10.70
C GLN A 60 16.48 69.78 -9.25
N ALA A 61 16.37 70.69 -8.27
CA ALA A 61 16.24 70.32 -6.87
C ALA A 61 14.91 69.58 -6.58
N GLU A 62 13.81 70.03 -7.17
CA GLU A 62 12.48 69.42 -6.97
C GLU A 62 12.41 68.01 -7.61
N MET A 63 12.97 67.84 -8.81
CA MET A 63 12.99 66.55 -9.50
C MET A 63 13.84 65.51 -8.77
N VAL A 64 15.02 65.91 -8.27
CA VAL A 64 15.91 65.01 -7.51
C VAL A 64 15.27 64.55 -6.20
N ASP A 65 14.62 65.44 -5.44
CA ASP A 65 13.98 65.06 -4.16
C ASP A 65 12.77 64.13 -4.35
N GLN A 66 12.01 64.30 -5.43
CA GLN A 66 10.91 63.38 -5.78
C GLN A 66 11.40 62.01 -6.26
N LEU A 67 12.49 61.96 -7.04
CA LEU A 67 13.18 60.72 -7.41
C LEU A 67 13.61 59.94 -6.17
N ASP A 68 14.24 60.62 -5.21
CA ASP A 68 14.71 59.99 -3.97
C ASP A 68 13.58 59.48 -3.06
N ARG A 69 12.43 60.16 -3.03
CA ARG A 69 11.24 59.67 -2.32
C ARG A 69 10.67 58.41 -2.97
N THR A 70 10.53 58.42 -4.30
CA THR A 70 10.02 57.29 -5.08
C THR A 70 10.94 56.07 -4.93
N GLU A 71 12.26 56.27 -5.05
CA GLU A 71 13.26 55.20 -4.90
C GLU A 71 13.26 54.58 -3.49
N ARG A 72 13.12 55.39 -2.44
CA ARG A 72 13.01 54.89 -1.06
C ARG A 72 11.76 54.04 -0.84
N GLN A 73 10.62 54.45 -1.40
CA GLN A 73 9.37 53.69 -1.32
C GLN A 73 9.48 52.35 -2.05
N VAL A 74 10.03 52.36 -3.27
CA VAL A 74 10.30 51.16 -4.07
C VAL A 74 11.23 50.20 -3.33
N ARG A 75 12.37 50.69 -2.80
CA ARG A 75 13.31 49.87 -2.03
C ARG A 75 12.65 49.23 -0.81
N ALA A 76 11.87 49.98 -0.05
CA ALA A 76 11.19 49.43 1.13
C ALA A 76 10.19 48.31 0.79
N LEU A 77 9.47 48.42 -0.34
CA LEU A 77 8.56 47.37 -0.82
C LEU A 77 9.31 46.12 -1.26
N ILE A 78 10.40 46.29 -2.02
CA ILE A 78 11.27 45.20 -2.49
C ILE A 78 11.91 44.48 -1.29
N ASP A 79 12.48 45.22 -0.34
CA ASP A 79 13.11 44.66 0.86
C ASP A 79 12.11 43.84 1.70
N LYS A 80 10.88 44.33 1.83
CA LYS A 80 9.81 43.60 2.52
C LYS A 80 9.46 42.29 1.81
N SER A 81 9.34 42.32 0.48
CA SER A 81 9.08 41.13 -0.33
C SER A 81 10.23 40.12 -0.19
N ARG A 82 11.48 40.60 -0.27
CA ARG A 82 12.70 39.80 -0.10
C ARG A 82 12.74 39.11 1.26
N GLN A 83 12.47 39.83 2.34
CA GLN A 83 12.44 39.26 3.70
C GLN A 83 11.37 38.19 3.86
N ALA A 84 10.18 38.39 3.27
CA ALA A 84 9.11 37.40 3.31
C ALA A 84 9.48 36.12 2.56
N LEU A 85 10.03 36.25 1.34
CA LEU A 85 10.50 35.11 0.55
C LEU A 85 11.66 34.37 1.23
N GLN A 86 12.61 35.10 1.81
CA GLN A 86 13.72 34.51 2.55
C GLN A 86 13.22 33.71 3.76
N SER A 87 12.28 34.24 4.53
CA SER A 87 11.69 33.53 5.67
C SER A 87 10.98 32.23 5.25
N VAL A 88 10.22 32.26 4.16
CA VAL A 88 9.56 31.04 3.62
C VAL A 88 10.62 30.04 3.13
N SER A 89 11.63 30.50 2.40
CA SER A 89 12.73 29.66 1.90
C SER A 89 13.51 28.99 3.03
N GLU A 90 13.83 29.70 4.11
CA GLU A 90 14.55 29.14 5.27
C GLU A 90 13.71 28.09 6.00
N ARG A 91 12.42 28.37 6.23
CA ARG A 91 11.48 27.38 6.82
C ARG A 91 11.35 26.14 5.93
N ARG A 92 11.28 26.33 4.62
CA ARG A 92 11.21 25.24 3.64
C ARG A 92 12.48 24.39 3.64
N ALA A 93 13.66 25.02 3.64
CA ALA A 93 14.93 24.30 3.71
C ALA A 93 15.03 23.45 4.99
N ALA A 94 14.58 23.99 6.13
CA ALA A 94 14.51 23.23 7.38
C ALA A 94 13.52 22.06 7.31
N ALA A 95 12.36 22.25 6.67
CA ALA A 95 11.36 21.19 6.48
C ALA A 95 11.84 20.09 5.51
N VAL A 96 12.52 20.44 4.41
CA VAL A 96 13.15 19.47 3.50
C VAL A 96 14.19 18.63 4.25
N LYS A 97 15.02 19.27 5.08
CA LYS A 97 15.97 18.55 5.93
C LYS A 97 15.24 17.59 6.89
N ALA A 98 14.17 18.04 7.54
CA ALA A 98 13.38 17.21 8.44
C ALA A 98 12.76 15.99 7.73
N VAL A 99 12.31 16.13 6.48
CA VAL A 99 11.84 14.99 5.66
C VAL A 99 12.97 14.01 5.41
N ASN A 100 14.15 14.48 4.97
CA ASN A 100 15.29 13.61 4.70
C ASN A 100 15.77 12.87 5.96
N ASP A 101 15.83 13.57 7.10
CA ASP A 101 16.20 12.98 8.39
C ASP A 101 15.16 11.93 8.84
N ALA A 102 13.87 12.19 8.64
CA ALA A 102 12.79 11.24 8.95
C ALA A 102 12.82 10.00 8.02
N GLU A 103 13.05 10.18 6.71
CA GLU A 103 13.20 9.08 5.77
C GLU A 103 14.42 8.22 6.07
N ALA A 104 15.54 8.83 6.48
CA ALA A 104 16.72 8.10 6.94
C ALA A 104 16.44 7.30 8.21
N ALA A 105 15.74 7.89 9.19
CA ALA A 105 15.33 7.18 10.41
C ALA A 105 14.37 6.01 10.10
N ARG A 106 13.43 6.19 9.18
CA ARG A 106 12.54 5.13 8.69
C ARG A 106 13.31 3.96 8.09
N ARG A 107 14.30 4.24 7.22
CA ARG A 107 15.15 3.18 6.63
C ARG A 107 15.84 2.35 7.72
N VAL A 108 16.42 3.00 8.72
CA VAL A 108 17.04 2.33 9.88
C VAL A 108 16.03 1.50 10.66
N ALA A 109 14.83 2.03 10.94
CA ALA A 109 13.79 1.30 11.66
C ALA A 109 13.33 0.04 10.92
N VAL A 110 13.14 0.13 9.60
CA VAL A 110 12.73 -1.03 8.79
C VAL A 110 13.84 -2.09 8.74
N ASP A 111 15.10 -1.67 8.61
CA ASP A 111 16.23 -2.60 8.62
C ASP A 111 16.36 -3.29 9.98
N ALA A 112 16.13 -2.57 11.08
CA ALA A 112 16.06 -3.14 12.42
C ALA A 112 14.92 -4.16 12.56
N ARG A 113 13.72 -3.86 12.03
CA ARG A 113 12.60 -4.83 12.00
C ARG A 113 12.96 -6.09 11.22
N ASN A 114 13.53 -5.94 10.03
CA ASN A 114 13.92 -7.10 9.21
C ASN A 114 14.98 -7.95 9.92
N ALA A 115 15.95 -7.32 10.59
CA ALA A 115 16.94 -8.03 11.39
C ALA A 115 16.30 -8.77 12.58
N ALA A 116 15.32 -8.16 13.26
CA ALA A 116 14.58 -8.79 14.35
C ALA A 116 13.76 -10.01 13.87
N ILE A 117 13.06 -9.87 12.74
CA ILE A 117 12.30 -10.97 12.11
C ILE A 117 13.25 -12.10 11.70
N ALA A 118 14.37 -11.78 11.04
CA ALA A 118 15.35 -12.78 10.62
C ALA A 118 15.95 -13.52 11.83
N ALA A 119 16.23 -12.82 12.94
CA ALA A 119 16.71 -13.43 14.17
C ALA A 119 15.66 -14.35 14.80
N ARG A 120 14.39 -13.96 14.82
CA ARG A 120 13.28 -14.80 15.28
C ARG A 120 13.11 -16.05 14.41
N ASP A 121 13.13 -15.89 13.09
CA ASP A 121 12.96 -16.98 12.14
C ASP A 121 14.14 -17.96 12.20
N ALA A 122 15.38 -17.46 12.35
CA ALA A 122 16.54 -18.29 12.61
C ALA A 122 16.38 -19.09 13.91
N LYS A 123 15.84 -18.47 14.97
CA LYS A 123 15.55 -19.16 16.24
C LYS A 123 14.48 -20.24 16.09
N HIS A 124 13.46 -20.00 15.28
CA HIS A 124 12.47 -21.02 14.95
C HIS A 124 13.09 -22.20 14.20
N ALA A 125 14.02 -21.95 13.27
CA ALA A 125 14.74 -23.01 12.54
C ALA A 125 15.68 -23.83 13.45
N GLU A 126 16.42 -23.16 14.34
CA GLU A 126 17.24 -23.82 15.38
C GLU A 126 16.36 -24.70 16.28
N ARG A 127 15.22 -24.17 16.74
CA ARG A 127 14.25 -24.91 17.55
C ARG A 127 13.71 -26.13 16.80
N ALA A 128 13.32 -25.99 15.53
CA ALA A 128 12.81 -27.12 14.73
C ALA A 128 13.84 -28.25 14.66
N THR A 129 15.12 -27.89 14.49
CA THR A 129 16.24 -28.85 14.52
C THR A 129 16.40 -29.50 15.89
N ALA A 130 16.37 -28.73 16.99
CA ALA A 130 16.48 -29.24 18.36
C ALA A 130 15.26 -30.11 18.77
N ASN A 131 14.06 -29.77 18.30
CA ASN A 131 12.85 -30.54 18.55
C ASN A 131 12.90 -31.92 17.90
N SER A 132 13.58 -32.06 16.75
CA SER A 132 13.74 -33.36 16.10
C SER A 132 14.52 -34.38 16.94
N SER A 133 15.37 -33.92 17.86
CA SER A 133 16.15 -34.77 18.77
C SER A 133 15.61 -34.81 20.20
N ASN A 134 14.55 -34.06 20.52
CA ASN A 134 13.97 -34.01 21.85
C ASN A 134 12.94 -35.14 22.05
N THR A 135 13.23 -36.05 22.98
CA THR A 135 12.37 -37.22 23.27
C THR A 135 10.96 -36.84 23.74
N ALA A 136 10.79 -35.74 24.48
CA ALA A 136 9.47 -35.29 24.93
C ALA A 136 8.62 -34.82 23.75
N VAL A 137 9.24 -34.11 22.80
CA VAL A 137 8.58 -33.63 21.57
C VAL A 137 8.24 -34.81 20.65
N GLN A 138 9.17 -35.75 20.46
CA GLN A 138 8.90 -36.98 19.69
C GLN A 138 7.72 -37.77 20.28
N THR A 139 7.68 -37.93 21.60
CA THR A 139 6.58 -38.62 22.29
C THR A 139 5.23 -37.92 22.08
N ALA A 140 5.22 -36.58 22.13
CA ALA A 140 4.03 -35.79 21.87
C ALA A 140 3.59 -35.89 20.39
N MET A 141 4.52 -35.84 19.44
CA MET A 141 4.25 -36.05 18.01
C MET A 141 3.68 -37.44 17.73
N GLU A 142 4.23 -38.48 18.34
CA GLU A 142 3.68 -39.84 18.25
C GLU A 142 2.27 -39.93 18.82
N ARG A 143 1.99 -39.23 19.93
CA ARG A 143 0.64 -39.18 20.51
C ARG A 143 -0.35 -38.53 19.55
N VAL A 144 0.01 -37.42 18.90
CA VAL A 144 -0.80 -36.77 17.86
C VAL A 144 -1.01 -37.72 16.68
N ALA A 145 0.05 -38.34 16.16
CA ALA A 145 -0.04 -39.27 15.02
C ALA A 145 -0.91 -40.50 15.32
N ARG A 146 -0.87 -41.02 16.56
CA ARG A 146 -1.76 -42.11 17.00
C ARG A 146 -3.21 -41.64 17.12
N ALA A 147 -3.45 -40.48 17.74
CA ALA A 147 -4.79 -39.92 17.88
C ALA A 147 -5.41 -39.61 16.51
N ASP A 148 -4.62 -39.11 15.55
CA ASP A 148 -5.06 -38.81 14.19
C ASP A 148 -5.50 -40.07 13.44
N LYS A 149 -4.68 -41.14 13.51
CA LYS A 149 -5.05 -42.45 12.97
C LYS A 149 -6.33 -43.00 13.60
N ILE A 150 -6.46 -42.91 14.93
CA ILE A 150 -7.65 -43.40 15.64
C ILE A 150 -8.89 -42.58 15.25
N ALA A 151 -8.77 -41.26 15.16
CA ALA A 151 -9.86 -40.38 14.74
C ALA A 151 -10.28 -40.70 13.29
N ALA A 152 -9.34 -40.76 12.36
CA ALA A 152 -9.61 -41.06 10.95
C ALA A 152 -10.19 -42.47 10.74
N GLU A 153 -9.69 -43.48 11.45
CA GLU A 153 -10.25 -44.84 11.38
C GLU A 153 -11.61 -44.96 12.05
N SER A 154 -11.82 -44.27 13.17
CA SER A 154 -13.11 -44.28 13.89
C SER A 154 -14.19 -43.60 13.07
N ASP A 155 -13.87 -42.49 12.41
CA ASP A 155 -14.79 -41.77 11.54
C ASP A 155 -15.19 -42.63 10.33
N LYS A 156 -14.20 -43.25 9.66
CA LYS A 156 -14.47 -44.21 8.57
C LYS A 156 -15.34 -45.39 9.01
N LYS A 157 -15.10 -45.95 10.21
CA LYS A 157 -15.91 -47.05 10.76
C LYS A 157 -17.33 -46.58 11.11
N ALA A 158 -17.48 -45.37 11.63
CA ALA A 158 -18.79 -44.78 11.91
C ALA A 158 -19.59 -44.57 10.61
N ASP A 159 -18.97 -43.97 9.59
CA ASP A 159 -19.58 -43.76 8.27
C ASP A 159 -19.99 -45.09 7.62
N GLN A 160 -19.11 -46.09 7.64
CA GLN A 160 -19.42 -47.42 7.10
C GLN A 160 -20.58 -48.08 7.85
N ALA A 161 -20.59 -48.01 9.19
CA ALA A 161 -21.66 -48.59 10.00
C ALA A 161 -23.01 -47.87 9.79
N GLU A 162 -23.00 -46.56 9.59
CA GLU A 162 -24.20 -45.78 9.28
C GLU A 162 -24.75 -46.12 7.89
N ALA A 163 -23.89 -46.26 6.89
CA ALA A 163 -24.26 -46.71 5.55
C ALA A 163 -24.83 -48.15 5.57
N ASP A 164 -24.17 -49.06 6.30
CA ASP A 164 -24.63 -50.43 6.50
C ASP A 164 -25.99 -50.48 7.19
N ARG A 165 -26.21 -49.66 8.23
CA ARG A 165 -27.51 -49.51 8.90
C ARG A 165 -28.57 -49.07 7.91
N ASP A 166 -28.28 -48.06 7.09
CA ASP A 166 -29.26 -47.50 6.15
C ASP A 166 -29.68 -48.49 5.06
N GLN A 167 -28.81 -49.43 4.69
CA GLN A 167 -29.14 -50.53 3.79
C GLN A 167 -29.87 -51.67 4.51
N LYS A 168 -29.34 -52.13 5.65
CA LYS A 168 -29.83 -53.31 6.37
C LYS A 168 -31.12 -53.07 7.14
N LYS A 169 -31.51 -51.82 7.43
CA LYS A 169 -32.78 -51.49 8.12
C LYS A 169 -34.01 -51.65 7.21
N LYS A 170 -33.85 -51.47 5.90
CA LYS A 170 -34.94 -51.50 4.90
C LYS A 170 -35.82 -52.76 4.96
N PRO A 171 -35.28 -54.00 5.00
CA PRO A 171 -36.11 -55.19 5.07
C PRO A 171 -36.91 -55.30 6.39
N TYR A 172 -36.36 -54.82 7.51
CA TYR A 172 -37.08 -54.79 8.79
C TYR A 172 -38.17 -53.73 8.82
N GLU A 173 -37.91 -52.55 8.25
CA GLU A 173 -38.88 -51.45 8.17
C GLU A 173 -40.00 -51.71 7.15
N ALA A 174 -39.73 -52.51 6.13
CA ALA A 174 -40.70 -52.92 5.12
C ALA A 174 -41.73 -53.94 5.64
N ASP A 175 -41.45 -54.63 6.76
CA ASP A 175 -42.41 -55.54 7.41
C ASP A 175 -43.29 -54.78 8.43
N PRO A 176 -44.59 -54.58 8.15
CA PRO A 176 -45.49 -53.86 9.04
C PRO A 176 -45.75 -54.59 10.37
N LEU A 177 -45.72 -55.93 10.37
CA LEU A 177 -45.97 -56.74 11.57
C LEU A 177 -44.77 -56.68 12.51
N PHE A 178 -43.55 -56.73 11.97
CA PHE A 178 -42.33 -56.51 12.72
C PHE A 178 -42.30 -55.12 13.37
N MET A 179 -42.57 -54.07 12.58
CA MET A 179 -42.56 -52.69 13.07
C MET A 179 -43.66 -52.42 14.09
N TYR A 180 -44.84 -53.03 13.96
CA TYR A 180 -45.89 -52.96 14.97
C TYR A 180 -45.43 -53.53 16.32
N LEU A 181 -44.86 -54.74 16.32
CA LEU A 181 -44.36 -55.37 17.54
C LEU A 181 -43.18 -54.59 18.13
N TRP A 182 -42.29 -54.04 17.30
CA TRP A 182 -41.18 -53.18 17.74
C TRP A 182 -41.69 -51.89 18.41
N ARG A 183 -42.60 -51.15 17.77
CA ARG A 183 -43.18 -49.90 18.30
C ARG A 183 -43.99 -50.12 19.58
N SER A 184 -44.67 -51.26 19.68
CA SER A 184 -45.41 -51.63 20.90
C SER A 184 -44.48 -51.96 22.09
N GLY A 185 -43.18 -52.15 21.84
CA GLY A 185 -42.20 -52.53 22.84
C GLY A 185 -42.26 -54.01 23.25
N PHE A 186 -42.91 -54.87 22.45
CA PHE A 186 -43.10 -56.29 22.74
C PHE A 186 -41.78 -56.98 23.13
N GLY A 187 -41.80 -57.76 24.21
CA GLY A 187 -40.60 -58.43 24.73
C GLY A 187 -39.70 -57.56 25.63
N THR A 188 -40.11 -56.35 26.00
CA THR A 188 -39.42 -55.50 27.01
C THR A 188 -40.31 -55.20 28.21
N SER A 189 -39.70 -54.63 29.26
CA SER A 189 -40.44 -54.09 30.42
C SER A 189 -41.37 -52.92 30.06
N ALA A 190 -41.19 -52.30 28.89
CA ALA A 190 -42.04 -51.21 28.41
C ALA A 190 -43.35 -51.71 27.75
N TYR A 191 -43.48 -53.00 27.47
CA TYR A 191 -44.67 -53.56 26.81
C TYR A 191 -45.90 -53.57 27.73
N ARG A 192 -46.85 -52.68 27.47
CA ARG A 192 -48.08 -52.51 28.25
C ARG A 192 -49.30 -52.89 27.41
N ALA A 193 -49.56 -54.19 27.27
CA ALA A 193 -50.75 -54.72 26.61
C ALA A 193 -51.51 -55.73 27.48
N GLY A 194 -52.84 -55.80 27.30
CA GLY A 194 -53.73 -56.74 28.01
C GLY A 194 -53.60 -58.19 27.52
N ASN A 195 -54.10 -59.15 28.30
CA ASN A 195 -53.87 -60.59 28.09
C ASN A 195 -54.30 -61.12 26.70
N ILE A 196 -55.36 -60.57 26.09
CA ILE A 196 -55.81 -60.94 24.75
C ILE A 196 -54.83 -60.46 23.68
N ALA A 197 -54.41 -59.20 23.76
CA ALA A 197 -53.41 -58.64 22.84
C ALA A 197 -52.08 -59.40 22.94
N ARG A 198 -51.64 -59.76 24.16
CA ARG A 198 -50.42 -60.58 24.37
C ARG A 198 -50.46 -61.93 23.65
N PHE A 199 -51.64 -62.57 23.57
CA PHE A 199 -51.78 -63.86 22.90
C PHE A 199 -51.59 -63.75 21.39
N PHE A 200 -52.25 -62.77 20.77
CA PHE A 200 -52.09 -62.51 19.33
C PHE A 200 -50.69 -62.00 19.00
N ASP A 201 -50.15 -61.07 19.79
CA ASP A 201 -48.79 -60.54 19.59
C ASP A 201 -47.72 -61.64 19.73
N ARG A 202 -47.92 -62.64 20.61
CA ARG A 202 -47.03 -63.82 20.69
C ARG A 202 -47.12 -64.72 19.46
N LYS A 203 -48.32 -64.90 18.89
CA LYS A 203 -48.48 -65.64 17.62
C LYS A 203 -47.83 -64.92 16.44
N VAL A 204 -48.02 -63.60 16.34
CA VAL A 204 -47.38 -62.76 15.33
C VAL A 204 -45.86 -62.78 15.51
N ALA A 205 -45.37 -62.69 16.75
CA ALA A 205 -43.94 -62.73 17.06
C ALA A 205 -43.29 -64.05 16.62
N ASN A 206 -43.96 -65.18 16.81
CA ASN A 206 -43.46 -66.48 16.33
C ASN A 206 -43.49 -66.60 14.80
N LEU A 207 -44.48 -65.98 14.13
CA LEU A 207 -44.63 -66.02 12.68
C LEU A 207 -43.51 -65.26 11.96
N VAL A 208 -43.13 -64.09 12.47
CA VAL A 208 -42.09 -63.23 11.86
C VAL A 208 -40.70 -63.43 12.48
N GLY A 209 -40.51 -64.39 13.39
CA GLY A 209 -39.24 -64.61 14.07
C GLY A 209 -38.78 -63.40 14.90
N PHE A 210 -39.73 -62.68 15.51
CA PHE A 210 -39.52 -61.36 16.10
C PHE A 210 -38.45 -61.33 17.20
N VAL A 211 -38.31 -62.40 17.99
CA VAL A 211 -37.38 -62.43 19.13
C VAL A 211 -35.92 -62.25 18.68
N ASP A 212 -35.51 -62.99 17.65
CA ASP A 212 -34.15 -62.92 17.10
C ASP A 212 -33.96 -61.67 16.23
N ALA A 213 -34.96 -61.35 15.40
CA ALA A 213 -34.97 -60.17 14.55
C ALA A 213 -34.91 -58.85 15.34
N ARG A 214 -35.54 -58.80 16.52
CA ARG A 214 -35.51 -57.65 17.44
C ARG A 214 -34.10 -57.37 17.97
N ALA A 215 -33.37 -58.41 18.38
CA ALA A 215 -32.00 -58.26 18.88
C ALA A 215 -31.08 -57.75 17.76
N ASN A 216 -31.20 -58.30 16.56
CA ASN A 216 -30.43 -57.88 15.38
C ASN A 216 -30.75 -56.44 14.98
N TYR A 217 -32.03 -56.04 14.97
CA TYR A 217 -32.45 -54.67 14.63
C TYR A 217 -32.03 -53.65 15.69
N ALA A 218 -32.13 -53.99 16.98
CA ALA A 218 -31.64 -53.13 18.06
C ALA A 218 -30.12 -52.90 17.95
N MET A 219 -29.35 -53.97 17.71
CA MET A 219 -27.91 -53.90 17.49
C MET A 219 -27.56 -53.06 16.25
N LEU A 220 -28.34 -53.18 15.18
CA LEU A 220 -28.16 -52.41 13.94
C LEU A 220 -28.34 -50.89 14.15
N ILE A 221 -29.17 -50.47 15.10
CA ILE A 221 -29.38 -49.05 15.43
C ILE A 221 -28.33 -48.55 16.43
N GLU A 222 -28.02 -49.31 17.48
CA GLU A 222 -27.15 -48.86 18.56
C GLU A 222 -25.67 -48.83 18.21
N ILE A 223 -25.18 -49.78 17.38
CA ILE A 223 -23.75 -49.86 17.04
C ILE A 223 -23.25 -48.62 16.28
N PRO A 224 -23.91 -48.16 15.20
CA PRO A 224 -23.45 -46.96 14.49
C PRO A 224 -23.44 -45.72 15.39
N LEU A 225 -24.44 -45.57 16.26
CA LEU A 225 -24.51 -44.44 17.19
C LEU A 225 -23.33 -44.44 18.17
N ARG A 226 -23.00 -45.59 18.76
CA ARG A 226 -21.83 -45.71 19.65
C ARG A 226 -20.51 -45.52 18.90
N LEU A 227 -20.42 -45.97 17.65
CA LEU A 227 -19.23 -45.74 16.81
C LEU A 227 -19.04 -44.25 16.48
N ARG A 228 -20.12 -43.53 16.19
CA ARG A 228 -20.06 -42.08 15.98
C ARG A 228 -19.69 -41.32 17.26
N GLU A 229 -20.22 -41.72 18.42
CA GLU A 229 -19.80 -41.17 19.70
C GLU A 229 -18.30 -41.39 19.96
N HIS A 230 -17.79 -42.58 19.65
CA HIS A 230 -16.36 -42.88 19.76
C HIS A 230 -15.52 -42.03 18.79
N ALA A 231 -15.96 -41.88 17.54
CA ALA A 231 -15.29 -41.02 16.56
C ALA A 231 -15.21 -39.56 17.04
N ASN A 232 -16.30 -39.02 17.57
CA ASN A 232 -16.32 -37.67 18.13
C ASN A 232 -15.35 -37.52 19.33
N ARG A 233 -15.30 -38.51 20.23
CA ARG A 233 -14.32 -38.51 21.33
C ARG A 233 -12.88 -38.56 20.82
N ALA A 234 -12.62 -39.38 19.81
CA ALA A 234 -11.29 -39.48 19.20
C ALA A 234 -10.84 -38.16 18.54
N VAL A 235 -11.77 -37.40 17.94
CA VAL A 235 -11.48 -36.05 17.42
C VAL A 235 -11.11 -35.09 18.56
N VAL A 236 -11.85 -35.10 19.67
CA VAL A 236 -11.51 -34.27 20.84
C VAL A 236 -10.14 -34.63 21.40
N GLU A 237 -9.84 -35.93 21.54
CA GLU A 237 -8.51 -36.40 21.99
C GLU A 237 -7.37 -35.98 21.05
N LEU A 238 -7.63 -35.93 19.73
CA LEU A 238 -6.69 -35.42 18.75
C LEU A 238 -6.41 -33.92 18.95
N GLU A 239 -7.45 -33.11 19.11
CA GLU A 239 -7.30 -31.67 19.34
C GLU A 239 -6.60 -31.38 20.67
N GLU A 240 -6.89 -32.14 21.73
CA GLU A 240 -6.16 -32.06 23.00
C GLU A 240 -4.68 -32.44 22.85
N ALA A 241 -4.37 -33.49 22.07
CA ALA A 241 -2.99 -33.90 21.80
C ALA A 241 -2.23 -32.83 20.99
N LYS A 242 -2.87 -32.21 19.99
CA LYS A 242 -2.30 -31.10 19.21
C LYS A 242 -2.05 -29.87 20.10
N ALA A 243 -3.01 -29.51 20.96
CA ALA A 243 -2.87 -28.40 21.88
C ALA A 243 -1.71 -28.63 22.88
N ALA A 244 -1.56 -29.86 23.38
CA ALA A 244 -0.45 -30.21 24.26
C ALA A 244 0.92 -30.12 23.56
N LEU A 245 1.01 -30.55 22.30
CA LEU A 245 2.23 -30.38 21.48
C LEU A 245 2.55 -28.89 21.25
N ALA A 246 1.55 -28.09 20.89
CA ALA A 246 1.72 -26.66 20.68
C ALA A 246 2.15 -25.92 21.96
N ALA A 247 1.59 -26.29 23.12
CA ALA A 247 1.99 -25.74 24.42
C ALA A 247 3.45 -26.09 24.76
N LEU A 248 3.85 -27.35 24.56
CA LEU A 248 5.23 -27.79 24.75
C LEU A 248 6.19 -27.02 23.83
N ASP A 249 5.83 -26.84 22.56
CA ASP A 249 6.63 -26.10 21.59
C ASP A 249 6.77 -24.60 21.94
N ALA A 250 5.72 -24.00 22.51
CA ALA A 250 5.73 -22.63 23.00
C ALA A 250 6.62 -22.49 24.25
N GLU A 251 6.56 -23.43 25.19
CA GLU A 251 7.42 -23.45 26.38
C GLU A 251 8.90 -23.59 26.01
N ILE A 252 9.23 -24.50 25.08
CA ILE A 252 10.60 -24.67 24.58
C ILE A 252 11.10 -23.39 23.92
N PHE A 253 10.28 -22.75 23.08
CA PHE A 253 10.64 -21.49 22.44
C PHE A 253 10.88 -20.37 23.46
N LYS A 254 9.99 -20.27 24.46
CA LYS A 254 10.12 -19.28 25.54
C LYS A 254 11.37 -19.51 26.38
N ALA A 255 11.67 -20.76 26.73
CA ALA A 255 12.88 -21.12 27.48
C ALA A 255 14.16 -20.86 26.67
N ALA A 256 14.11 -20.97 25.34
CA ALA A 256 15.21 -20.64 24.43
C ALA A 256 15.38 -19.14 24.18
N GLY A 257 14.65 -18.26 24.89
CA GLY A 257 14.72 -16.81 24.74
C GLY A 257 13.81 -16.24 23.65
N GLY A 258 12.90 -17.03 23.09
CA GLY A 258 12.00 -16.61 22.02
C GLY A 258 11.09 -15.43 22.41
N ALA A 259 10.68 -15.33 23.69
CA ALA A 259 9.87 -14.22 24.16
C ALA A 259 10.58 -12.85 24.00
N ALA A 260 11.91 -12.81 24.17
CA ALA A 260 12.67 -11.58 23.95
C ALA A 260 12.77 -11.23 22.45
N LEU A 261 12.76 -12.23 21.57
CA LEU A 261 12.73 -12.02 20.11
C LEU A 261 11.36 -11.53 19.65
N ASP A 262 10.27 -12.08 20.20
CA ASP A 262 8.90 -11.60 19.92
C ASP A 262 8.72 -10.16 20.39
N GLU A 263 9.22 -9.83 21.59
CA GLU A 263 9.22 -8.44 22.10
C GLU A 263 10.10 -7.52 21.23
N ALA A 264 11.26 -8.00 20.75
CA ALA A 264 12.11 -7.24 19.84
C ALA A 264 11.43 -6.97 18.49
N VAL A 265 10.71 -7.95 17.92
CA VAL A 265 9.92 -7.76 16.69
C VAL A 265 8.80 -6.76 16.93
N ALA A 266 7.99 -6.94 17.98
CA ALA A 266 6.90 -6.03 18.30
C ALA A 266 7.39 -4.59 18.54
N LYS A 267 8.54 -4.43 19.22
CA LYS A 267 9.18 -3.13 19.39
C LYS A 267 9.64 -2.54 18.05
N ALA A 268 10.29 -3.33 17.19
CA ALA A 268 10.75 -2.84 15.90
C ALA A 268 9.60 -2.48 14.96
N GLU A 269 8.46 -3.19 15.01
CA GLU A 269 7.23 -2.84 14.31
C GLU A 269 6.65 -1.51 14.83
N ALA A 270 6.64 -1.30 16.15
CA ALA A 270 6.21 -0.03 16.73
C ALA A 270 7.15 1.13 16.37
N ASP A 271 8.46 0.91 16.37
CA ASP A 271 9.48 1.89 15.98
C ASP A 271 9.37 2.25 14.48
N GLU A 272 9.09 1.28 13.61
CA GLU A 272 8.80 1.54 12.19
C GLU A 272 7.51 2.36 12.01
N ALA A 273 6.43 1.99 12.68
CA ALA A 273 5.16 2.73 12.61
C ALA A 273 5.32 4.19 13.08
N ALA A 274 6.10 4.41 14.15
CA ALA A 274 6.43 5.76 14.62
C ALA A 274 7.29 6.54 13.61
N ALA A 275 8.22 5.86 12.92
CA ALA A 275 9.03 6.49 11.88
C ALA A 275 8.20 6.84 10.63
N ASP A 276 7.24 5.99 10.26
CA ASP A 276 6.27 6.27 9.19
C ASP A 276 5.42 7.51 9.52
N GLU A 277 4.87 7.59 10.74
CA GLU A 277 4.13 8.77 11.19
C GLU A 277 4.98 10.05 11.18
N ALA A 278 6.25 9.95 11.56
CA ALA A 278 7.19 11.07 11.52
C ALA A 278 7.45 11.54 10.08
N VAL A 279 7.59 10.61 9.12
CA VAL A 279 7.72 10.93 7.69
C VAL A 279 6.47 11.61 7.15
N ASP A 280 5.28 11.11 7.51
CA ASP A 280 4.02 11.70 7.06
C ASP A 280 3.82 13.10 7.61
N LYS A 281 4.13 13.30 8.91
CA LYS A 281 4.09 14.63 9.54
C LYS A 281 5.08 15.61 8.91
N ALA A 282 6.30 15.17 8.62
CA ALA A 282 7.31 16.00 7.97
C ALA A 282 6.89 16.38 6.55
N ASN A 283 6.34 15.42 5.78
CA ASN A 283 5.80 15.68 4.44
C ASN A 283 4.61 16.63 4.46
N ALA A 284 3.68 16.47 5.41
CA ALA A 284 2.53 17.38 5.56
C ALA A 284 2.97 18.81 5.91
N ALA A 285 3.96 18.96 6.80
CA ALA A 285 4.53 20.26 7.14
C ALA A 285 5.21 20.93 5.93
N LEU A 286 5.96 20.15 5.13
CA LEU A 286 6.57 20.65 3.91
C LEU A 286 5.52 21.03 2.85
N ALA A 287 4.50 20.19 2.64
CA ALA A 287 3.41 20.48 1.71
C ALA A 287 2.64 21.76 2.09
N ALA A 288 2.43 22.01 3.39
CA ALA A 288 1.83 23.26 3.86
C ALA A 288 2.72 24.49 3.54
N LEU A 289 4.04 24.37 3.70
CA LEU A 289 4.99 25.43 3.33
C LEU A 289 5.07 25.65 1.82
N ASP A 290 5.01 24.57 1.03
CA ASP A 290 4.95 24.66 -0.43
C ASP A 290 3.65 25.35 -0.88
N ALA A 291 2.52 25.02 -0.26
CA ALA A 291 1.24 25.69 -0.55
C ALA A 291 1.25 27.17 -0.13
N GLU A 292 1.90 27.52 0.99
CA GLU A 292 2.14 28.91 1.42
C GLU A 292 3.00 29.66 0.40
N ARG A 293 4.06 29.03 -0.10
CA ARG A 293 4.96 29.57 -1.13
C ARG A 293 4.25 29.75 -2.47
N ASP A 294 3.44 28.78 -2.90
CA ASP A 294 2.70 28.83 -4.16
C ASP A 294 1.55 29.84 -4.10
N HIS A 295 0.88 29.98 -2.96
CA HIS A 295 -0.03 31.11 -2.71
C HIS A 295 0.70 32.45 -2.77
N SER A 296 1.94 32.48 -2.29
CA SER A 296 2.74 33.69 -2.32
C SER A 296 3.23 34.02 -3.73
N THR A 297 3.51 33.04 -4.61
CA THR A 297 4.24 33.22 -5.89
C THR A 297 3.46 32.86 -7.19
N GLY A 298 2.24 32.32 -7.09
CA GLY A 298 1.42 31.88 -8.24
C GLY A 298 0.60 32.99 -8.93
N PRO A 299 -0.04 32.72 -10.10
CA PRO A 299 -0.85 33.70 -10.86
C PRO A 299 -2.04 34.30 -10.10
N TRP A 300 -2.48 33.62 -9.03
CA TRP A 300 -3.56 34.05 -8.14
C TRP A 300 -3.04 34.65 -6.83
N GLY A 301 -1.71 34.62 -6.64
CA GLY A 301 -1.00 35.19 -5.50
C GLY A 301 -0.98 36.72 -5.60
N ARG A 302 -2.07 37.35 -5.17
CA ARG A 302 -2.19 38.79 -4.92
C ARG A 302 -1.18 39.34 -3.89
N ALA A 303 -0.19 38.57 -3.44
CA ALA A 303 0.66 38.91 -2.30
C ALA A 303 2.13 39.18 -2.63
N SER A 304 2.76 38.51 -3.61
CA SER A 304 4.14 38.87 -4.05
C SER A 304 4.16 39.75 -5.28
N ASP A 305 3.22 39.55 -6.22
CA ASP A 305 3.09 40.44 -7.36
C ASP A 305 2.59 41.80 -6.87
N GLU A 306 1.79 41.91 -5.80
CA GLU A 306 1.25 43.21 -5.39
C GLU A 306 2.33 44.19 -4.89
N PRO A 307 3.29 43.87 -4.02
CA PRO A 307 4.36 44.79 -3.62
C PRO A 307 5.35 45.08 -4.75
N GLU A 308 5.69 44.06 -5.56
CA GLU A 308 6.65 44.18 -6.66
C GLU A 308 6.04 44.95 -7.83
N ARG A 309 4.77 44.68 -8.16
CA ARG A 309 3.96 45.43 -9.11
C ARG A 309 3.59 46.82 -8.60
N GLN A 310 3.27 47.00 -7.31
CA GLN A 310 3.12 48.34 -6.72
C GLN A 310 4.43 49.11 -6.78
N ALA A 311 5.57 48.47 -6.54
CA ALA A 311 6.87 49.10 -6.68
C ALA A 311 7.12 49.50 -8.15
N LEU A 312 6.82 48.63 -9.12
CA LEU A 312 6.91 48.93 -10.55
C LEU A 312 5.93 50.02 -10.99
N ASP A 313 4.69 50.01 -10.48
CA ASP A 313 3.67 51.01 -10.78
C ASP A 313 4.06 52.37 -10.18
N ILE A 314 4.57 52.41 -8.94
CA ILE A 314 5.11 53.63 -8.30
C ILE A 314 6.33 54.15 -9.08
N LEU A 315 7.20 53.25 -9.58
CA LEU A 315 8.32 53.62 -10.44
C LEU A 315 7.84 54.18 -11.77
N ALA A 316 6.91 53.51 -12.44
CA ALA A 316 6.35 53.92 -13.72
C ALA A 316 5.61 55.26 -13.59
N ASP A 317 4.78 55.44 -12.57
CA ASP A 317 4.10 56.70 -12.27
C ASP A 317 5.11 57.80 -11.93
N GLY A 318 6.16 57.49 -11.16
CA GLY A 318 7.23 58.42 -10.84
C GLY A 318 7.97 58.89 -12.09
N LEU A 319 8.43 57.95 -12.92
CA LEU A 319 9.15 58.22 -14.17
C LEU A 319 8.28 58.99 -15.18
N ALA A 320 6.99 58.62 -15.31
CA ALA A 320 6.04 59.28 -16.19
C ALA A 320 5.71 60.70 -15.74
N ARG A 321 5.50 60.92 -14.43
CA ARG A 321 5.26 62.26 -13.86
C ARG A 321 6.47 63.18 -13.97
N GLN A 322 7.68 62.62 -13.92
CA GLN A 322 8.94 63.36 -14.01
C GLN A 322 9.33 63.73 -15.45
N ASN A 323 8.53 63.35 -16.46
CA ASN A 323 8.80 63.63 -17.87
C ASN A 323 10.23 63.22 -18.29
N LEU A 324 10.73 62.10 -17.78
CA LEU A 324 12.08 61.62 -18.12
C LEU A 324 12.21 61.29 -19.62
N ASP A 325 11.11 60.87 -20.25
CA ASP A 325 11.02 60.75 -21.70
C ASP A 325 11.27 62.10 -22.39
N ARG A 326 10.75 63.21 -21.84
CA ARG A 326 11.00 64.54 -22.37
C ARG A 326 12.46 64.95 -22.19
N LEU A 327 13.06 64.66 -21.04
CA LEU A 327 14.50 64.92 -20.79
C LEU A 327 15.38 64.15 -21.79
N TYR A 328 15.03 62.89 -22.06
CA TYR A 328 15.68 62.03 -23.03
C TYR A 328 15.51 62.54 -24.47
N GLN A 329 14.29 62.99 -24.84
CA GLN A 329 14.03 63.61 -26.14
C GLN A 329 14.75 64.95 -26.29
N ASP A 330 14.84 65.76 -25.24
CA ASP A 330 15.54 67.05 -25.24
C ASP A 330 17.07 66.83 -25.40
N ALA A 331 17.62 65.78 -24.79
CA ALA A 331 19.01 65.35 -24.98
C ALA A 331 19.29 64.89 -26.43
N LEU A 332 18.34 64.21 -27.08
CA LEU A 332 18.42 63.85 -28.50
C LEU A 332 18.27 65.08 -29.41
N ALA A 333 17.47 66.07 -29.01
CA ALA A 333 17.22 67.28 -29.79
C ALA A 333 18.37 68.31 -29.68
N THR A 334 19.15 68.28 -28.59
CA THR A 334 20.30 69.17 -28.35
C THR A 334 21.56 68.38 -28.01
N PRO A 335 22.17 67.69 -29.01
CA PRO A 335 23.29 66.78 -28.76
C PRO A 335 24.53 67.55 -28.34
N THR A 336 25.05 67.24 -27.14
CA THR A 336 26.40 67.57 -26.73
C THR A 336 27.18 66.27 -26.51
N PRO A 337 28.53 66.28 -26.54
CA PRO A 337 29.33 65.07 -26.30
C PRO A 337 29.06 64.41 -24.94
N GLN A 338 28.64 65.19 -23.94
CA GLN A 338 28.27 64.69 -22.61
C GLN A 338 26.86 64.07 -22.63
N ASP A 339 25.90 64.68 -23.32
CA ASP A 339 24.55 64.14 -23.48
C ASP A 339 24.55 62.81 -24.25
N GLU A 340 25.31 62.74 -25.36
CA GLU A 340 25.43 61.53 -26.18
C GLU A 340 25.93 60.34 -25.37
N ARG A 341 26.93 60.56 -24.52
CA ARG A 341 27.48 59.52 -23.64
C ARG A 341 26.45 59.01 -22.64
N ILE A 342 25.69 59.90 -22.01
CA ILE A 342 24.66 59.54 -21.02
C ILE A 342 23.48 58.82 -21.69
N VAL A 343 23.07 59.28 -22.88
CA VAL A 343 22.01 58.64 -23.68
C VAL A 343 22.42 57.24 -24.12
N GLU A 344 23.67 57.03 -24.53
CA GLU A 344 24.19 55.72 -24.88
C GLU A 344 24.23 54.77 -23.66
N GLU A 345 24.67 55.26 -22.50
CA GLU A 345 24.63 54.54 -21.23
C GLU A 345 23.19 54.15 -20.83
N LEU A 346 22.22 55.06 -20.94
CA LEU A 346 20.81 54.80 -20.68
C LEU A 346 20.24 53.71 -21.62
N LYS A 347 20.62 53.71 -22.90
CA LYS A 347 20.22 52.67 -23.86
C LYS A 347 20.78 51.31 -23.48
N ASP A 348 22.06 51.25 -23.07
CA ASP A 348 22.68 50.00 -22.62
C ASP A 348 22.00 49.46 -21.37
N LEU A 349 21.77 50.32 -20.38
CA LEU A 349 21.08 49.96 -19.13
C LEU A 349 19.66 49.46 -19.40
N ALA A 350 18.89 50.15 -20.24
CA ALA A 350 17.53 49.73 -20.58
C ALA A 350 17.50 48.35 -21.25
N ARG A 351 18.45 48.07 -22.15
CA ARG A 351 18.60 46.75 -22.78
C ARG A 351 18.91 45.66 -21.74
N ARG A 352 19.88 45.90 -20.85
CA ARG A 352 20.29 44.94 -19.81
C ARG A 352 19.20 44.68 -18.77
N ILE A 353 18.41 45.71 -18.42
CA ILE A 353 17.22 45.56 -17.57
C ILE A 353 16.21 44.64 -18.26
N GLY A 354 15.90 44.90 -19.55
CA GLY A 354 14.97 44.07 -20.30
C GLY A 354 15.43 42.62 -20.48
N GLU A 355 16.73 42.37 -20.65
CA GLU A 355 17.29 41.01 -20.69
C GLU A 355 17.18 40.32 -19.33
N THR A 356 17.52 41.01 -18.24
CA THR A 356 17.42 40.47 -16.86
C THR A 356 15.98 40.17 -16.47
N ASP A 357 15.04 41.07 -16.79
CA ASP A 357 13.62 40.90 -16.49
C ASP A 357 13.02 39.70 -17.24
N ARG A 358 13.38 39.49 -18.51
CA ARG A 358 12.98 38.27 -19.26
C ARG A 358 13.53 37.01 -18.60
N ALA A 359 14.81 37.01 -18.23
CA ALA A 359 15.42 35.87 -17.55
C ALA A 359 14.72 35.54 -16.21
N ILE A 360 14.28 36.56 -15.45
CA ILE A 360 13.50 36.36 -14.22
C ILE A 360 12.16 35.70 -14.53
N VAL A 361 11.45 36.15 -15.57
CA VAL A 361 10.17 35.57 -15.99
C VAL A 361 10.33 34.12 -16.46
N ASP A 362 11.38 33.83 -17.23
CA ASP A 362 11.68 32.48 -17.70
C ASP A 362 11.98 31.54 -16.53
N LEU A 363 12.88 31.93 -15.62
CA LEU A 363 13.19 31.18 -14.39
C LEU A 363 11.94 30.93 -13.53
N ARG A 364 11.08 31.94 -13.38
CA ARG A 364 9.82 31.82 -12.63
C ARG A 364 8.86 30.83 -13.30
N THR A 365 8.83 30.78 -14.62
CA THR A 365 8.01 29.83 -15.39
C THR A 365 8.54 28.42 -15.25
N GLU A 366 9.85 28.22 -15.39
CA GLU A 366 10.50 26.91 -15.21
C GLU A 366 10.31 26.37 -13.78
N ALA A 367 10.48 27.23 -12.76
CA ALA A 367 10.27 26.86 -11.37
C ALA A 367 8.81 26.44 -11.08
N ARG A 368 7.82 27.09 -11.72
CA ARG A 368 6.40 26.72 -11.61
C ARG A 368 6.12 25.36 -12.25
N GLU A 369 6.64 25.13 -13.44
CA GLU A 369 6.47 23.85 -14.14
C GLU A 369 7.12 22.70 -13.38
N LEU A 370 8.32 22.93 -12.82
CA LEU A 370 8.98 21.94 -11.97
C LEU A 370 8.16 21.64 -10.71
N GLY A 371 7.62 22.68 -10.05
CA GLY A 371 6.76 22.52 -8.87
C GLY A 371 5.50 21.70 -9.15
N ARG A 372 4.83 21.97 -10.28
CA ARG A 372 3.68 21.18 -10.73
C ARG A 372 4.03 19.70 -10.89
N ARG A 373 5.16 19.40 -11.52
CA ARG A 373 5.64 18.02 -11.77
C ARG A 373 6.07 17.32 -10.50
N ARG A 374 6.71 18.03 -9.57
CA ARG A 374 7.02 17.52 -8.23
C ARG A 374 5.74 17.11 -7.50
N THR A 375 4.70 17.94 -7.52
CA THR A 375 3.41 17.60 -6.89
C THR A 375 2.77 16.36 -7.54
N GLU A 376 2.89 16.18 -8.85
CA GLU A 376 2.44 14.94 -9.51
C GLU A 376 3.20 13.70 -9.01
N LEU A 377 4.52 13.80 -8.81
CA LEU A 377 5.31 12.70 -8.24
C LEU A 377 4.97 12.42 -6.77
N GLU A 378 4.67 13.45 -5.98
CA GLU A 378 4.25 13.29 -4.59
C GLU A 378 2.90 12.58 -4.49
N GLN A 379 1.95 12.92 -5.37
CA GLN A 379 0.68 12.19 -5.49
C GLN A 379 0.92 10.73 -5.87
N ALA A 380 1.79 10.48 -6.86
CA ALA A 380 2.16 9.13 -7.26
C ALA A 380 2.76 8.32 -6.10
N ARG A 381 3.63 8.94 -5.29
CA ARG A 381 4.22 8.33 -4.08
C ARG A 381 3.14 7.97 -3.04
N ASP A 382 2.23 8.88 -2.75
CA ASP A 382 1.19 8.68 -1.73
C ASP A 382 0.19 7.60 -2.15
N GLU A 383 -0.18 7.58 -3.43
CA GLU A 383 -0.99 6.53 -4.04
C GLU A 383 -0.24 5.18 -4.04
N PHE A 384 1.08 5.16 -4.31
CA PHE A 384 1.92 3.96 -4.25
C PHE A 384 1.96 3.34 -2.85
N ARG A 385 2.09 4.17 -1.81
CA ARG A 385 2.01 3.73 -0.39
C ARG A 385 0.61 3.24 -0.04
N THR A 386 -0.43 3.99 -0.42
CA THR A 386 -1.83 3.62 -0.15
C THR A 386 -2.21 2.29 -0.80
N ALA A 387 -1.68 2.01 -2.01
CA ALA A 387 -1.86 0.74 -2.69
C ALA A 387 -1.08 -0.44 -2.07
N GLY A 388 -0.19 -0.17 -1.09
CA GLY A 388 0.65 -1.17 -0.45
C GLY A 388 1.72 -1.77 -1.37
N TYR A 389 2.16 -1.01 -2.37
CA TYR A 389 3.16 -1.46 -3.35
C TYR A 389 4.59 -1.39 -2.81
N ASP A 390 4.78 -0.75 -1.67
CA ASP A 390 6.03 -0.67 -0.90
C ASP A 390 6.32 -1.94 -0.08
N ARG A 391 5.41 -2.91 -0.06
CA ARG A 391 5.59 -4.18 0.66
C ARG A 391 6.73 -5.03 0.07
N PRO A 392 7.47 -5.80 0.89
CA PRO A 392 8.62 -6.61 0.45
C PRO A 392 8.30 -7.64 -0.64
N ASN A 393 7.04 -8.04 -0.71
CA ASN A 393 6.48 -9.07 -1.58
C ASN A 393 5.87 -8.51 -2.88
N THR A 394 6.05 -7.21 -3.15
CA THR A 394 5.71 -6.59 -4.43
C THR A 394 7.00 -6.32 -5.20
N GLY A 395 7.06 -6.71 -6.47
CA GLY A 395 8.20 -6.46 -7.35
C GLY A 395 7.78 -5.96 -8.73
N PHE A 396 8.68 -5.25 -9.39
CA PHE A 396 8.46 -4.68 -10.71
C PHE A 396 9.55 -5.10 -11.69
N ILE A 397 9.15 -5.41 -12.92
CA ILE A 397 10.06 -5.73 -14.01
C ILE A 397 10.52 -4.42 -14.68
N ASN A 398 11.69 -4.44 -15.32
CA ASN A 398 12.21 -3.31 -16.11
C ASN A 398 12.53 -2.06 -15.27
N GLU A 399 13.46 -2.22 -14.32
CA GLU A 399 14.01 -1.14 -13.48
C GLU A 399 14.48 0.10 -14.29
N ASN A 400 15.15 -0.11 -15.42
CA ASN A 400 15.60 0.98 -16.29
C ASN A 400 14.43 1.83 -16.84
N MET A 401 13.23 1.25 -16.94
CA MET A 401 12.04 1.95 -17.41
C MET A 401 11.42 2.81 -16.30
N LEU A 402 11.55 2.42 -15.02
CA LEU A 402 11.11 3.24 -13.89
C LEU A 402 11.82 4.59 -13.89
N GLY A 403 13.15 4.59 -13.98
CA GLY A 403 13.94 5.83 -14.05
C GLY A 403 13.58 6.69 -15.28
N SER A 404 13.30 6.05 -16.42
CA SER A 404 12.88 6.75 -17.64
C SER A 404 11.50 7.38 -17.50
N ILE A 405 10.57 6.73 -16.80
CA ILE A 405 9.22 7.26 -16.57
C ILE A 405 9.24 8.40 -15.56
N ILE A 406 9.94 8.21 -14.45
CA ILE A 406 10.15 9.27 -13.45
C ILE A 406 10.83 10.48 -14.10
N GLY A 407 11.88 10.25 -14.88
CA GLY A 407 12.55 11.29 -15.65
C GLY A 407 11.64 11.95 -16.70
N GLY A 408 10.74 11.19 -17.32
CA GLY A 408 9.73 11.71 -18.24
C GLY A 408 8.67 12.57 -17.56
N ILE A 409 8.26 12.26 -16.32
CA ILE A 409 7.37 13.11 -15.52
C ILE A 409 8.08 14.42 -15.13
N ILE A 410 9.32 14.34 -14.63
CA ILE A 410 10.13 15.54 -14.33
C ILE A 410 10.36 16.37 -15.61
N GLY A 411 10.57 15.70 -16.74
CA GLY A 411 10.72 16.33 -18.06
C GLY A 411 9.41 16.88 -18.63
N GLY A 412 8.26 16.55 -18.05
CA GLY A 412 6.93 16.96 -18.53
C GLY A 412 6.44 16.21 -19.78
N MET A 413 7.11 15.12 -20.17
CA MET A 413 6.74 14.28 -21.32
C MET A 413 5.74 13.18 -20.95
N LEU A 414 5.67 12.81 -19.68
CA LEU A 414 4.80 11.77 -19.15
C LEU A 414 3.99 12.30 -17.96
N SER A 415 2.87 11.64 -17.68
CA SER A 415 1.97 12.00 -16.59
C SER A 415 1.94 10.92 -15.49
N ASN A 416 1.34 11.26 -14.33
CA ASN A 416 1.04 10.27 -13.29
C ASN A 416 0.22 9.08 -13.85
N ALA A 417 -0.69 9.31 -14.80
CA ALA A 417 -1.47 8.25 -15.42
C ALA A 417 -0.60 7.25 -16.22
N ASP A 418 0.45 7.73 -16.89
CA ASP A 418 1.39 6.86 -17.61
C ASP A 418 2.23 6.01 -16.66
N PHE A 419 2.61 6.59 -15.52
CA PHE A 419 3.29 5.88 -14.43
C PHE A 419 2.42 4.76 -13.86
N TRP A 420 1.15 5.04 -13.57
CA TRP A 420 0.22 4.03 -13.08
C TRP A 420 -0.08 2.93 -14.09
N ARG A 421 -0.21 3.27 -15.37
CA ARG A 421 -0.34 2.27 -16.43
C ARG A 421 0.87 1.33 -16.46
N TRP A 422 2.08 1.90 -16.42
CA TRP A 422 3.31 1.10 -16.40
C TRP A 422 3.41 0.21 -15.15
N LEU A 423 3.04 0.74 -13.97
CA LEU A 423 3.00 -0.04 -12.73
C LEU A 423 2.05 -1.23 -12.86
N GLY A 424 0.84 -1.01 -13.38
CA GLY A 424 -0.14 -2.07 -13.61
C GLY A 424 0.38 -3.16 -14.54
N ASP A 425 1.03 -2.77 -15.64
CA ASP A 425 1.53 -3.70 -16.66
C ASP A 425 2.76 -4.50 -16.21
N ASN A 426 3.57 -3.95 -15.30
CA ASN A 426 4.86 -4.54 -14.88
C ASN A 426 4.89 -5.09 -13.46
N ARG A 427 3.77 -5.02 -12.73
CA ARG A 427 3.66 -5.58 -11.38
C ARG A 427 3.73 -7.10 -11.40
N ARG A 428 4.58 -7.66 -10.56
CA ARG A 428 4.53 -9.08 -10.18
C ARG A 428 4.42 -9.18 -8.67
N ASN A 429 3.52 -10.04 -8.20
CA ASN A 429 3.59 -10.51 -6.82
C ASN A 429 4.82 -11.40 -6.70
N TRP A 430 5.74 -11.00 -5.83
CA TRP A 430 6.86 -11.84 -5.46
C TRP A 430 6.33 -12.96 -4.56
N PRO A 431 6.53 -14.24 -4.90
CA PRO A 431 6.38 -15.30 -3.91
C PRO A 431 7.48 -15.08 -2.90
N GLY A 432 7.13 -14.53 -1.73
CA GLY A 432 8.07 -14.13 -0.68
C GLY A 432 9.25 -15.09 -0.59
N SER A 433 10.48 -14.55 -0.58
CA SER A 433 11.64 -15.28 -0.05
C SER A 433 11.53 -15.47 1.48
N GLY A 434 10.31 -15.43 2.04
CA GLY A 434 9.90 -16.27 3.13
C GLY A 434 9.20 -17.49 2.52
N GLY A 435 9.99 -18.43 2.01
CA GLY A 435 9.57 -19.81 2.03
C GLY A 435 9.34 -20.13 3.50
N GLY A 436 8.09 -19.99 3.93
CA GLY A 436 7.66 -20.34 5.25
C GLY A 436 7.94 -21.82 5.46
N PHE A 437 9.12 -22.13 6.01
CA PHE A 437 9.33 -23.28 6.87
C PHE A 437 8.58 -23.08 8.19
N GLY A 438 7.30 -22.71 8.07
CA GLY A 438 6.34 -22.49 9.15
C GLY A 438 4.95 -23.08 8.84
N GLY A 439 4.82 -23.82 7.73
CA GLY A 439 3.58 -24.51 7.35
C GLY A 439 3.72 -25.99 7.02
N ASP A 440 4.86 -26.45 6.48
CA ASP A 440 4.90 -27.76 5.79
C ASP A 440 6.15 -28.62 6.13
N ILE A 441 6.44 -28.85 7.42
CA ILE A 441 7.33 -29.98 7.81
C ILE A 441 6.53 -31.27 8.10
N PHE A 442 5.20 -31.17 8.23
CA PHE A 442 4.33 -32.35 8.33
C PHE A 442 3.51 -32.48 7.05
N GLY A 443 4.06 -33.24 6.09
CA GLY A 443 3.35 -33.58 4.88
C GLY A 443 2.02 -34.27 5.19
N GLY A 444 0.93 -33.69 4.68
CA GLY A 444 -0.34 -34.39 4.49
C GLY A 444 -1.57 -33.65 5.00
N SER A 445 -2.32 -33.08 4.03
CA SER A 445 -3.75 -32.76 4.08
C SER A 445 -4.15 -31.34 4.52
N HIS A 446 -4.48 -30.54 3.49
CA HIS A 446 -5.30 -29.33 3.46
C HIS A 446 -6.33 -29.21 4.60
N PHE A 447 -6.19 -28.20 5.48
CA PHE A 447 -7.34 -27.53 6.11
C PHE A 447 -7.02 -26.05 6.41
N PRO A 448 -7.97 -25.12 6.17
CA PRO A 448 -7.77 -23.68 6.33
C PRO A 448 -7.79 -23.25 7.82
N PRO A 449 -7.20 -22.09 8.16
CA PRO A 449 -7.18 -21.62 9.54
C PRO A 449 -8.58 -21.18 9.99
N SER A 450 -9.10 -21.77 11.07
CA SER A 450 -10.27 -21.23 11.77
C SER A 450 -9.84 -19.99 12.56
N GLY A 451 -10.10 -18.82 11.98
CA GLY A 451 -10.03 -17.56 12.70
C GLY A 451 -11.10 -17.49 13.79
N GLY A 452 -10.69 -17.13 15.00
CA GLY A 452 -11.59 -16.69 16.05
C GLY A 452 -12.27 -15.38 15.65
N SER A 453 -13.59 -15.33 15.75
CA SER A 453 -14.38 -14.11 15.73
C SER A 453 -15.16 -14.03 17.03
N ASN A 454 -14.68 -13.16 17.92
CA ASN A 454 -15.43 -12.68 19.08
C ASN A 454 -16.17 -11.42 18.60
N GLY A 455 -17.48 -11.54 18.36
CA GLY A 455 -18.30 -10.46 17.80
C GLY A 455 -19.78 -10.64 18.15
N SER A 456 -20.21 -9.82 19.10
CA SER A 456 -21.58 -9.70 19.62
C SER A 456 -22.62 -9.36 18.55
N GLY A 457 -23.84 -9.91 18.67
CA GLY A 457 -25.07 -9.21 18.33
C GLY A 457 -26.05 -9.89 17.36
N GLY A 458 -27.28 -10.10 17.85
CA GLY A 458 -28.49 -9.85 17.07
C GLY A 458 -29.22 -11.06 16.48
N GLY A 459 -30.47 -11.27 16.91
CA GLY A 459 -31.40 -12.25 16.34
C GLY A 459 -32.09 -11.80 15.05
N PHE A 460 -33.28 -12.38 14.83
CA PHE A 460 -34.15 -12.41 13.62
C PHE A 460 -33.81 -13.59 12.68
N GLY A 461 -34.72 -14.46 12.20
CA GLY A 461 -36.19 -14.47 12.17
C GLY A 461 -36.70 -14.49 10.72
N GLY A 462 -37.39 -15.56 10.30
CA GLY A 462 -38.11 -15.69 9.00
C GLY A 462 -37.33 -16.49 7.94
N GLY A 463 -37.89 -17.38 7.11
CA GLY A 463 -39.28 -17.60 6.69
C GLY A 463 -39.38 -17.43 5.17
N GLY A 464 -39.75 -18.49 4.43
CA GLY A 464 -40.01 -18.50 2.97
C GLY A 464 -38.79 -18.92 2.14
N GLY A 465 -38.85 -19.79 1.14
CA GLY A 465 -39.93 -20.09 0.18
C GLY A 465 -39.40 -19.83 -1.24
N PHE A 466 -39.96 -20.52 -2.24
CA PHE A 466 -39.59 -20.60 -3.66
C PHE A 466 -38.54 -21.64 -4.06
N ASP A 467 -38.62 -22.31 -5.20
CA ASP A 467 -39.69 -22.91 -6.04
C ASP A 467 -39.02 -23.34 -7.34
N THR A 468 -39.58 -24.41 -7.89
CA THR A 468 -39.34 -25.09 -9.17
C THR A 468 -39.29 -24.26 -10.46
N GLY A 469 -38.54 -24.80 -11.44
CA GLY A 469 -38.66 -24.64 -12.90
C GLY A 469 -37.38 -25.22 -13.56
N GLY A 470 -37.33 -26.30 -14.35
CA GLY A 470 -38.16 -26.71 -15.50
C GLY A 470 -37.76 -25.88 -16.72
N GLY A 471 -37.25 -26.36 -17.86
CA GLY A 471 -36.98 -27.68 -18.44
C GLY A 471 -36.66 -27.50 -19.95
N PHE A 472 -36.34 -28.61 -20.63
CA PHE A 472 -36.16 -28.81 -22.10
C PHE A 472 -34.87 -28.26 -22.71
N GLY A 473 -34.09 -28.99 -23.52
CA GLY A 473 -34.25 -30.20 -24.33
C GLY A 473 -33.26 -30.02 -25.51
N GLY A 474 -32.70 -31.01 -26.20
CA GLY A 474 -32.80 -32.46 -26.24
C GLY A 474 -31.99 -32.95 -27.46
N GLY A 475 -31.73 -34.26 -27.52
CA GLY A 475 -31.26 -35.00 -28.71
C GLY A 475 -29.78 -34.81 -29.06
N GLY A 476 -28.96 -35.83 -29.25
CA GLY A 476 -29.22 -37.22 -29.60
C GLY A 476 -28.17 -37.62 -30.64
N GLY A 477 -27.71 -38.88 -30.62
CA GLY A 477 -26.90 -39.44 -31.72
C GLY A 477 -25.70 -40.25 -31.25
N PHE A 478 -25.94 -41.52 -31.00
CA PHE A 478 -24.93 -42.58 -31.07
C PHE A 478 -24.40 -42.69 -32.50
N ASP A 479 -23.11 -43.01 -32.64
CA ASP A 479 -22.67 -43.84 -33.75
C ASP A 479 -21.55 -44.79 -33.32
N THR A 480 -21.67 -46.02 -33.80
CA THR A 480 -20.88 -47.21 -33.48
C THR A 480 -20.06 -47.62 -34.69
N GLY A 481 -18.84 -48.10 -34.48
CA GLY A 481 -18.02 -48.82 -35.46
C GLY A 481 -16.55 -48.48 -35.25
N GLY A 482 -15.62 -49.39 -34.91
CA GLY A 482 -15.50 -50.78 -35.34
C GLY A 482 -14.40 -50.85 -36.41
N GLY A 483 -13.17 -51.24 -36.03
CA GLY A 483 -12.06 -51.37 -36.99
C GLY A 483 -10.80 -51.94 -36.35
N PHE A 484 -10.60 -53.25 -36.53
CA PHE A 484 -9.45 -54.06 -36.16
C PHE A 484 -8.22 -53.83 -37.07
N GLY A 485 -7.04 -54.14 -36.53
CA GLY A 485 -5.81 -54.48 -37.27
C GLY A 485 -4.61 -53.67 -36.75
N GLY A 486 -3.50 -54.23 -36.28
CA GLY A 486 -2.97 -55.58 -36.37
C GLY A 486 -1.48 -55.49 -36.70
N GLY A 487 -0.63 -55.96 -35.77
CA GLY A 487 0.71 -56.49 -36.06
C GLY A 487 1.85 -55.51 -36.33
N GLY A 488 2.99 -55.72 -35.65
CA GLY A 488 4.27 -55.16 -36.07
C GLY A 488 5.26 -54.98 -34.93
N ASP A 489 5.78 -56.08 -34.39
CA ASP A 489 7.11 -56.09 -33.77
C ASP A 489 8.13 -55.51 -34.75
N ASP A 490 8.97 -54.56 -34.33
CA ASP A 490 10.40 -54.70 -34.60
C ASP A 490 11.28 -53.79 -33.75
N ARG A 491 12.43 -54.36 -33.41
CA ARG A 491 13.50 -53.86 -32.56
C ARG A 491 14.15 -52.63 -33.19
N ASN A 492 14.53 -51.64 -32.38
CA ASN A 492 15.82 -51.00 -32.60
C ASN A 492 16.47 -50.51 -31.30
N THR A 493 17.64 -51.07 -31.08
CA THR A 493 18.67 -50.74 -30.09
C THR A 493 19.54 -49.57 -30.56
N GLY A 494 20.06 -48.80 -29.62
CA GLY A 494 21.14 -47.82 -29.80
C GLY A 494 20.67 -46.41 -29.42
N GLY A 495 21.30 -45.65 -28.53
CA GLY A 495 22.67 -45.65 -28.02
C GLY A 495 23.15 -44.19 -28.04
N GLY A 496 23.57 -43.66 -26.88
CA GLY A 496 24.07 -42.28 -26.69
C GLY A 496 22.95 -41.29 -26.35
N PHE A 497 22.94 -40.57 -25.23
CA PHE A 497 23.99 -40.13 -24.30
C PHE A 497 23.60 -40.35 -22.84
#